data_AF-A0A964RVB1-F1
#
_entry.id   AF-A0A964RVB1-F1
#
_cell.length_a   1.000
_cell.length_b   1.000
_cell.length_c   1.000
_cell.angle_alpha   90.00
_cell.angle_beta   90.00
_cell.angle_gamma   90.00
#
_symmetry.space_group_name_H-M   'P 1'
#
loop_
_entity.id
_entity.type
_entity.pdbx_description
1 polymer ?
#
loop_
_entity_poly.entity_id
_entity_poly.type
_entity_poly.pdbx_seq_one_letter_code
_entity_poly.pdbx_strand_id
1 'polypeptide(L)'
;MNDSIQQAFIRIERLQCQVDSLRSSNNMNEIILKARLEQASDVIADFSTIYTIISVFIALIAIVIPVWVYFASIKPSKEILKNFEDIMDTKIKEYLDTKSSADAETALLNLESKNMIQKDHGYFYIKNNRLISLNESQQARLISIIDNKIMNDPESALSWALCSSKKSKVLENYYSNILNTQDSLDHKFPFAIFYFILNYNHEDRMKFLKPIIIKVFNKEAIANILRYLAVADDKKGTTALLNDSELLKLINSFHGEDSEKLNRFKHYISYILKDVVALESLKSTLLFKDYDIPMEEYVY
;
A
#
# COMPACT_ATOMS: atom_id res chain seq x y z
N MET A 1 24.21 88.60 93.54
CA MET A 1 24.94 87.47 92.93
C MET A 1 24.08 86.19 92.89
N ASN A 2 22.77 86.29 92.57
CA ASN A 2 21.82 85.16 92.64
C ASN A 2 20.93 85.02 91.38
N ASP A 3 20.83 86.07 90.55
CA ASP A 3 19.94 86.08 89.37
C ASP A 3 20.47 85.26 88.20
N SER A 4 21.80 85.16 88.03
CA SER A 4 22.40 84.40 86.93
C SER A 4 22.18 82.89 87.05
N ILE A 5 22.11 82.37 88.29
CA ILE A 5 21.87 80.95 88.56
C ILE A 5 20.38 80.63 88.33
N GLN A 6 19.46 81.49 88.78
CA GLN A 6 18.03 81.30 88.51
C GLN A 6 17.71 81.37 87.01
N GLN A 7 18.32 82.29 86.27
CA GLN A 7 18.17 82.36 84.81
C GLN A 7 18.70 81.10 84.10
N ALA A 8 19.77 80.48 84.61
CA ALA A 8 20.29 79.23 84.09
C ALA A 8 19.31 78.06 84.32
N PHE A 9 18.67 77.96 85.49
CA PHE A 9 17.66 76.93 85.77
C PHE A 9 16.43 77.06 84.87
N ILE A 10 15.90 78.27 84.69
CA ILE A 10 14.77 78.53 83.78
C ILE A 10 15.12 78.14 82.34
N ARG A 11 16.37 78.37 81.92
CA ARG A 11 16.83 77.98 80.59
C ARG A 11 16.95 76.45 80.44
N ILE A 12 17.45 75.75 81.46
CA ILE A 12 17.54 74.29 81.48
C ILE A 12 16.14 73.66 81.40
N GLU A 13 15.19 74.17 82.17
CA GLU A 13 13.80 73.68 82.19
C GLU A 13 13.13 73.89 80.81
N ARG A 14 13.30 75.06 80.18
CA ARG A 14 12.81 75.29 78.81
C ARG A 14 13.44 74.35 77.80
N LEU A 15 14.76 74.09 77.91
CA LEU A 15 15.44 73.17 77.02
C LEU A 15 14.95 71.73 77.22
N GLN A 16 14.67 71.31 78.45
CA GLN A 16 14.05 70.01 78.72
C GLN A 16 12.65 69.92 78.10
N CYS A 17 11.80 70.93 78.26
CA CYS A 17 10.49 70.97 77.59
C CYS A 17 10.61 70.94 76.05
N GLN A 18 11.62 71.60 75.47
CA GLN A 18 11.89 71.55 74.04
C GLN A 18 12.35 70.15 73.59
N VAL A 19 13.21 69.51 74.37
CA VAL A 19 13.68 68.15 74.08
C VAL A 19 12.53 67.14 74.20
N ASP A 20 11.68 67.25 75.20
CA ASP A 20 10.53 66.37 75.40
C ASP A 20 9.46 66.56 74.33
N SER A 21 9.19 67.80 73.91
CA SER A 21 8.28 68.07 72.80
C SER A 21 8.83 67.56 71.46
N LEU A 22 10.14 67.68 71.22
CA LEU A 22 10.80 67.11 70.04
C LEU A 22 10.77 65.56 70.06
N ARG A 23 10.99 64.93 71.21
CA ARG A 23 10.88 63.47 71.36
C ARG A 23 9.46 62.99 71.10
N SER A 24 8.46 63.68 71.65
CA SER A 24 7.05 63.36 71.40
C SER A 24 6.68 63.53 69.93
N SER A 25 7.15 64.60 69.27
CA SER A 25 6.93 64.83 67.84
C SER A 25 7.61 63.75 66.98
N ASN A 26 8.83 63.34 67.32
CA ASN A 26 9.55 62.29 66.60
C ASN A 26 8.88 60.93 66.74
N ASN A 27 8.43 60.57 67.95
CA ASN A 27 7.67 59.33 68.17
C ASN A 27 6.36 59.32 67.37
N MET A 28 5.65 60.44 67.31
CA MET A 28 4.42 60.58 66.52
C MET A 28 4.69 60.42 65.02
N ASN A 29 5.77 61.04 64.52
CA ASN A 29 6.19 60.90 63.13
C ASN A 29 6.59 59.45 62.79
N GLU A 30 7.24 58.73 63.70
CA GLU A 30 7.60 57.32 63.50
C GLU A 30 6.35 56.43 63.44
N ILE A 31 5.35 56.67 64.29
CA ILE A 31 4.07 55.95 64.26
C ILE A 31 3.32 56.20 62.95
N ILE A 32 3.24 57.45 62.50
CA ILE A 32 2.60 57.81 61.22
C ILE A 32 3.34 57.17 60.04
N LEU A 33 4.67 57.13 60.07
CA LEU A 33 5.47 56.51 59.03
C LEU A 33 5.24 55.00 58.97
N LYS A 34 5.22 54.30 60.11
CA LYS A 34 4.91 52.87 60.18
C LYS A 34 3.51 52.55 59.66
N ALA A 35 2.50 53.32 60.10
CA ALA A 35 1.12 53.13 59.62
C ALA A 35 1.00 53.33 58.09
N ARG A 36 1.73 54.29 57.51
CA ARG A 36 1.75 54.50 56.05
C ARG A 36 2.50 53.39 55.31
N LEU A 37 3.57 52.86 55.87
CA LEU A 37 4.32 51.75 55.28
C LEU A 37 3.51 50.44 55.32
N GLU A 38 2.82 50.16 56.43
CA GLU A 38 1.90 49.03 56.54
C GLU A 38 0.76 49.17 55.53
N GLN A 39 0.12 50.35 55.44
CA GLN A 39 -0.91 50.60 54.44
C GLN A 39 -0.41 50.44 53.00
N ALA A 40 0.81 50.89 52.69
CA ALA A 40 1.40 50.70 51.37
C ALA A 40 1.72 49.22 51.09
N SER A 41 2.18 48.48 52.10
CA SER A 41 2.47 47.05 52.01
C SER A 41 1.21 46.24 51.73
N ASP A 42 0.10 46.53 52.41
CA ASP A 42 -1.18 45.85 52.21
C ASP A 42 -1.73 46.10 50.80
N VAL A 43 -1.65 47.36 50.32
CA VAL A 43 -2.06 47.71 48.95
C VAL A 43 -1.22 46.96 47.92
N ILE A 44 0.10 46.85 48.12
CA ILE A 44 0.98 46.09 47.21
C ILE A 44 0.64 44.59 47.22
N ALA A 45 0.34 44.01 48.39
CA ALA A 45 -0.06 42.61 48.52
C ALA A 45 -1.38 42.32 47.78
N ASP A 46 -2.35 43.22 47.86
CA ASP A 46 -3.62 43.13 47.13
C ASP A 46 -3.41 43.21 45.61
N PHE A 47 -2.54 44.12 45.12
CA PHE A 47 -2.18 44.19 43.71
C PHE A 47 -1.50 42.92 43.20
N SER A 48 -0.61 42.33 44.00
CA SER A 48 0.05 41.06 43.68
C SER A 48 -0.97 39.91 43.54
N THR A 49 -1.97 39.89 44.42
CA THR A 49 -3.04 38.88 44.40
C THR A 49 -3.92 39.02 43.15
N ILE A 50 -4.32 40.25 42.79
CA ILE A 50 -5.10 40.53 41.58
C ILE A 50 -4.31 40.14 40.32
N TYR A 51 -3.03 40.50 40.26
CA TYR A 51 -2.18 40.16 39.11
C TYR A 51 -2.03 38.64 38.93
N THR A 52 -1.92 37.91 40.04
CA THR A 52 -1.86 36.44 40.04
C THR A 52 -3.15 35.84 39.48
N ILE A 53 -4.31 36.33 39.93
CA ILE A 53 -5.63 35.86 39.44
C ILE A 53 -5.77 36.11 37.94
N ILE A 54 -5.43 37.33 37.47
CA ILE A 54 -5.47 37.67 36.04
C ILE A 54 -4.54 36.78 35.23
N SER A 55 -3.32 36.52 35.73
CA SER A 55 -2.34 35.66 35.07
C SER A 55 -2.84 34.22 34.93
N VAL A 56 -3.53 33.69 35.94
CA VAL A 56 -4.17 32.36 35.88
C VAL A 56 -5.27 32.33 34.81
N PHE A 57 -6.11 33.36 34.72
CA PHE A 57 -7.13 33.45 33.67
C PHE A 57 -6.51 33.51 32.26
N ILE A 58 -5.44 34.28 32.07
CA ILE A 58 -4.72 34.35 30.79
C ILE A 58 -4.13 32.97 30.44
N ALA A 59 -3.51 32.29 31.40
CA ALA A 59 -2.96 30.95 31.20
C ALA A 59 -4.05 29.92 30.84
N LEU A 60 -5.22 29.97 31.48
CA LEU A 60 -6.36 29.12 31.16
C LEU A 60 -6.87 29.39 29.74
N ILE A 61 -7.03 30.66 29.35
CA ILE A 61 -7.47 31.04 28.01
C ILE A 61 -6.46 30.56 26.96
N ALA A 62 -5.16 30.70 27.24
CA ALA A 62 -4.08 30.26 26.35
C ALA A 62 -4.09 28.74 26.09
N ILE A 63 -4.63 27.93 27.01
CA ILE A 63 -4.78 26.47 26.84
C ILE A 63 -6.13 26.14 26.19
N VAL A 64 -7.22 26.76 26.65
CA VAL A 64 -8.58 26.44 26.21
C VAL A 64 -8.82 26.82 24.75
N ILE A 65 -8.32 27.98 24.29
CA ILE A 65 -8.52 28.42 22.90
C ILE A 65 -7.95 27.42 21.89
N PRO A 66 -6.67 26.99 21.97
CA PRO A 66 -6.12 25.99 21.05
C PRO A 66 -6.88 24.66 21.06
N VAL A 67 -7.28 24.19 22.24
CA VAL A 67 -8.07 22.95 22.38
C VAL A 67 -9.43 23.11 21.69
N TRP A 68 -10.10 24.24 21.91
CA TRP A 68 -11.40 24.50 21.30
C TRP A 68 -11.29 24.66 19.78
N VAL A 69 -10.29 25.38 19.26
CA VAL A 69 -10.00 25.49 17.82
C VAL A 69 -9.72 24.12 17.20
N TYR A 70 -8.98 23.26 17.90
CA TYR A 70 -8.71 21.90 17.43
C TYR A 70 -9.99 21.07 17.28
N PHE A 71 -10.85 21.05 18.31
CA PHE A 71 -12.07 20.24 18.30
C PHE A 71 -13.21 20.84 17.46
N ALA A 72 -13.34 22.16 17.41
CA ALA A 72 -14.41 22.85 16.71
C ALA A 72 -14.11 23.11 15.22
N SER A 73 -12.85 23.27 14.84
CA SER A 73 -12.47 23.63 13.47
C SER A 73 -11.57 22.58 12.81
N ILE A 74 -10.41 22.27 13.41
CA ILE A 74 -9.39 21.44 12.73
C ILE A 74 -9.85 20.00 12.52
N LYS A 75 -10.33 19.35 13.59
CA LYS A 75 -10.79 17.95 13.55
C LYS A 75 -11.94 17.72 12.57
N PRO A 76 -13.07 18.47 12.63
CA PRO A 76 -14.16 18.28 11.68
C PRO A 76 -13.75 18.60 10.24
N SER A 77 -12.91 19.62 10.01
CA SER A 77 -12.41 19.91 8.65
C SER A 77 -11.56 18.77 8.07
N LYS A 78 -10.73 18.11 8.88
CA LYS A 78 -9.97 16.92 8.46
C LYS A 78 -10.88 15.74 8.12
N GLU A 79 -11.92 15.53 8.92
CA GLU A 79 -12.90 14.45 8.68
C GLU A 79 -13.71 14.72 7.41
N ILE A 80 -14.14 15.97 7.17
CA ILE A 80 -14.84 16.36 5.94
C ILE A 80 -13.93 16.20 4.71
N LEU A 81 -12.66 16.63 4.81
CA LEU A 81 -11.70 16.47 3.72
C LEU A 81 -11.49 15.00 3.38
N LYS A 82 -11.30 14.15 4.40
CA LYS A 82 -11.16 12.71 4.22
C LYS A 82 -12.40 12.09 3.56
N ASN A 83 -13.60 12.44 4.03
CA ASN A 83 -14.84 11.96 3.43
C ASN A 83 -14.98 12.44 1.98
N PHE A 84 -14.53 13.65 1.67
CA PHE A 84 -14.53 14.18 0.31
C PHE A 84 -13.54 13.43 -0.59
N GLU A 85 -12.33 13.15 -0.11
CA GLU A 85 -11.32 12.33 -0.80
C GLU A 85 -11.88 10.93 -1.09
N ASP A 86 -12.45 10.25 -0.08
CA ASP A 86 -13.04 8.92 -0.23
C ASP A 86 -14.19 8.91 -1.26
N ILE A 87 -15.05 9.94 -1.26
CA ILE A 87 -16.14 10.08 -2.24
C ILE A 87 -15.59 10.37 -3.65
N MET A 88 -14.59 11.25 -3.77
CA MET A 88 -13.96 11.58 -5.04
C MET A 88 -13.27 10.35 -5.64
N ASP A 89 -12.49 9.63 -4.85
CA ASP A 89 -11.80 8.41 -5.27
C ASP A 89 -12.80 7.36 -5.74
N THR A 90 -13.91 7.19 -5.01
CA THR A 90 -14.99 6.29 -5.40
C THR A 90 -15.61 6.72 -6.74
N LYS A 91 -15.95 8.00 -6.91
CA LYS A 91 -16.54 8.53 -8.16
C LYS A 91 -15.58 8.46 -9.35
N ILE A 92 -14.30 8.75 -9.13
CA ILE A 92 -13.25 8.65 -10.15
C ILE A 92 -13.13 7.20 -10.59
N LYS A 93 -13.07 6.27 -9.64
CA LYS A 93 -13.04 4.84 -9.93
C LYS A 93 -14.27 4.39 -10.71
N GLU A 94 -15.48 4.75 -10.28
CA GLU A 94 -16.72 4.42 -10.99
C GLU A 94 -16.74 4.98 -12.42
N TYR A 95 -16.28 6.22 -12.61
CA TYR A 95 -16.17 6.83 -13.93
C TYR A 95 -15.17 6.09 -14.81
N LEU A 96 -13.99 5.75 -14.28
CA LEU A 96 -12.96 5.00 -15.00
C LEU A 96 -13.44 3.60 -15.38
N ASP A 97 -14.11 2.90 -14.47
CA ASP A 97 -14.68 1.56 -14.72
C ASP A 97 -15.78 1.62 -15.80
N THR A 98 -16.67 2.62 -15.71
CA THR A 98 -17.74 2.83 -16.70
C THR A 98 -17.16 3.14 -18.08
N LYS A 99 -16.20 4.06 -18.15
CA LYS A 99 -15.53 4.44 -19.39
C LYS A 99 -14.76 3.25 -19.99
N SER A 100 -13.98 2.55 -19.17
CA SER A 100 -13.24 1.36 -19.60
C SER A 100 -14.18 0.29 -20.15
N SER A 101 -15.34 0.07 -19.50
CA SER A 101 -16.34 -0.88 -19.98
C SER A 101 -16.95 -0.45 -21.33
N ALA A 102 -17.23 0.84 -21.51
CA ALA A 102 -17.79 1.37 -22.76
C ALA A 102 -16.77 1.34 -23.92
N ASP A 103 -15.51 1.66 -23.64
CA ASP A 103 -14.42 1.61 -24.62
C ASP A 103 -14.12 0.16 -25.02
N ALA A 104 -14.14 -0.79 -24.06
CA ALA A 104 -14.06 -2.22 -24.33
C ALA A 104 -15.22 -2.72 -25.21
N GLU A 105 -16.44 -2.27 -24.93
CA GLU A 105 -17.62 -2.61 -25.74
C GLU A 105 -17.48 -2.10 -27.18
N THR A 106 -17.02 -0.86 -27.34
CA THR A 106 -16.76 -0.26 -28.66
C THR A 106 -15.69 -1.05 -29.42
N ALA A 107 -14.63 -1.50 -28.74
CA ALA A 107 -13.59 -2.30 -29.35
C ALA A 107 -14.08 -3.69 -29.78
N LEU A 108 -14.95 -4.34 -28.99
CA LEU A 108 -15.56 -5.62 -29.36
C LEU A 108 -16.49 -5.48 -30.57
N LEU A 109 -17.32 -4.44 -30.60
CA LEU A 109 -18.16 -4.11 -31.78
C LEU A 109 -17.30 -3.89 -33.03
N ASN A 110 -16.17 -3.20 -32.87
CA ASN A 110 -15.22 -2.94 -33.95
C ASN A 110 -14.57 -4.23 -34.48
N LEU A 111 -14.20 -5.17 -33.59
CA LEU A 111 -13.65 -6.48 -33.98
C LEU A 111 -14.64 -7.32 -34.82
N GLU A 112 -15.94 -7.17 -34.58
CA GLU A 112 -17.01 -7.85 -35.32
C GLU A 112 -17.41 -7.12 -36.61
N SER A 113 -16.93 -5.89 -36.81
CA SER A 113 -17.28 -5.10 -37.99
C SER A 113 -16.82 -5.77 -39.28
N LYS A 114 -17.54 -5.54 -40.39
CA LYS A 114 -17.09 -5.96 -41.73
C LYS A 114 -15.96 -5.08 -42.26
N ASN A 115 -15.77 -3.88 -41.70
CA ASN A 115 -14.73 -2.94 -42.12
C ASN A 115 -13.39 -3.29 -41.46
N MET A 116 -12.36 -3.56 -42.28
CA MET A 116 -11.04 -3.96 -41.81
C MET A 116 -10.35 -2.88 -40.94
N ILE A 117 -10.54 -1.60 -41.25
CA ILE A 117 -9.97 -0.50 -40.44
C ILE A 117 -10.59 -0.50 -39.04
N GLN A 118 -11.90 -0.72 -38.95
CA GLN A 118 -12.58 -0.81 -37.65
C GLN A 118 -12.09 -2.05 -36.88
N LYS A 119 -11.96 -3.20 -37.55
CA LYS A 119 -11.38 -4.40 -36.92
C LYS A 119 -9.99 -4.14 -36.35
N ASP A 120 -9.12 -3.49 -37.13
CA ASP A 120 -7.76 -3.14 -36.69
C ASP A 120 -7.79 -2.21 -35.48
N HIS A 121 -8.68 -1.22 -35.46
CA HIS A 121 -8.85 -0.32 -34.31
C HIS A 121 -9.28 -1.08 -33.06
N GLY A 122 -10.27 -1.98 -33.17
CA GLY A 122 -10.70 -2.83 -32.06
C GLY A 122 -9.57 -3.73 -31.56
N TYR A 123 -8.82 -4.33 -32.49
CA TYR A 123 -7.66 -5.16 -32.18
C TYR A 123 -6.57 -4.39 -31.45
N PHE A 124 -6.14 -3.23 -31.98
CA PHE A 124 -5.11 -2.40 -31.35
C PHE A 124 -5.52 -1.93 -29.96
N TYR A 125 -6.80 -1.57 -29.79
CA TYR A 125 -7.32 -1.18 -28.49
C TYR A 125 -7.17 -2.32 -27.47
N ILE A 126 -7.67 -3.53 -27.77
CA ILE A 126 -7.57 -4.68 -26.86
C ILE A 126 -6.11 -5.09 -26.62
N LYS A 127 -5.29 -5.12 -27.67
CA LYS A 127 -3.86 -5.49 -27.59
C LYS A 127 -3.05 -4.56 -26.70
N ASN A 128 -3.31 -3.26 -26.77
CA ASN A 128 -2.54 -2.25 -26.04
C ASN A 128 -3.06 -2.06 -24.61
N ASN A 129 -4.34 -2.36 -24.37
CA ASN A 129 -4.97 -2.23 -23.06
C ASN A 129 -5.16 -3.59 -22.39
N ARG A 130 -4.05 -4.31 -22.19
CA ARG A 130 -4.03 -5.71 -21.72
C ARG A 130 -4.61 -5.93 -20.32
N LEU A 131 -4.74 -4.86 -19.53
CA LEU A 131 -5.29 -4.88 -18.17
C LEU A 131 -6.75 -4.42 -18.12
N ILE A 132 -7.44 -4.34 -19.27
CA ILE A 132 -8.87 -4.06 -19.28
C ILE A 132 -9.62 -5.13 -18.49
N SER A 133 -10.43 -4.68 -17.54
CA SER A 133 -11.40 -5.54 -16.87
C SER A 133 -12.62 -5.74 -17.77
N LEU A 134 -12.62 -6.83 -18.53
CA LEU A 134 -13.79 -7.29 -19.28
C LEU A 134 -14.81 -7.92 -18.32
N ASN A 135 -16.08 -7.56 -18.45
CA ASN A 135 -17.16 -8.27 -17.75
C ASN A 135 -17.47 -9.62 -18.42
N GLU A 136 -18.26 -10.50 -17.79
CA GLU A 136 -18.50 -11.86 -18.30
C GLU A 136 -19.14 -11.90 -19.70
N SER A 137 -20.03 -10.95 -20.01
CA SER A 137 -20.65 -10.84 -21.34
C SER A 137 -19.60 -10.50 -22.41
N GLN A 138 -18.74 -9.54 -22.09
CA GLN A 138 -17.63 -9.12 -22.96
C GLN A 138 -16.59 -10.23 -23.15
N GLN A 139 -16.29 -10.99 -22.09
CA GLN A 139 -15.41 -12.16 -22.14
C GLN A 139 -15.99 -13.25 -23.06
N ALA A 140 -17.28 -13.58 -22.91
CA ALA A 140 -17.94 -14.57 -23.75
C ALA A 140 -17.95 -14.15 -25.23
N ARG A 141 -18.14 -12.86 -25.50
CA ARG A 141 -18.09 -12.30 -26.85
C ARG A 141 -16.67 -12.35 -27.44
N LEU A 142 -15.66 -11.99 -26.66
CA LEU A 142 -14.25 -12.10 -27.09
C LEU A 142 -13.85 -13.56 -27.37
N ILE A 143 -14.32 -14.51 -26.56
CA ILE A 143 -14.16 -15.95 -26.81
C ILE A 143 -14.75 -16.33 -28.17
N SER A 144 -15.99 -15.91 -28.45
CA SER A 144 -16.64 -16.17 -29.74
C SER A 144 -15.84 -15.61 -30.92
N ILE A 145 -15.27 -14.40 -30.78
CA ILE A 145 -14.43 -13.78 -31.81
C ILE A 145 -13.15 -14.60 -32.05
N ILE A 146 -12.49 -15.05 -30.97
CA ILE A 146 -11.28 -15.88 -31.04
C ILE A 146 -11.58 -17.24 -31.68
N ASP A 147 -12.65 -17.92 -31.28
CA ASP A 147 -12.99 -19.25 -31.77
C ASP A 147 -13.43 -19.25 -33.24
N ASN A 148 -14.13 -18.20 -33.68
CA ASN A 148 -14.63 -18.08 -35.05
C ASN A 148 -13.56 -17.63 -36.07
N LYS A 149 -12.29 -17.47 -35.65
CA LYS A 149 -11.17 -17.04 -36.50
C LYS A 149 -11.52 -15.85 -37.41
N ILE A 150 -12.24 -14.86 -36.86
CA ILE A 150 -12.75 -13.70 -37.61
C ILE A 150 -11.58 -12.84 -38.18
N MET A 151 -10.34 -13.13 -37.77
CA MET A 151 -9.12 -12.49 -38.21
C MET A 151 -8.01 -13.53 -38.46
N ASN A 152 -7.17 -13.30 -39.47
CA ASN A 152 -6.20 -14.29 -39.98
C ASN A 152 -4.92 -14.49 -39.14
N ASP A 153 -4.66 -13.67 -38.10
CA ASP A 153 -3.37 -13.64 -37.37
C ASP A 153 -3.34 -13.08 -35.91
N PRO A 154 -4.41 -12.50 -35.30
CA PRO A 154 -4.32 -11.83 -34.00
C PRO A 154 -4.67 -12.66 -32.75
N GLU A 155 -4.92 -13.96 -32.89
CA GLU A 155 -5.51 -14.81 -31.83
C GLU A 155 -4.71 -14.77 -30.52
N SER A 156 -3.38 -14.66 -30.60
CA SER A 156 -2.48 -14.62 -29.43
C SER A 156 -2.64 -13.35 -28.59
N ALA A 157 -2.80 -12.17 -29.19
CA ALA A 157 -2.92 -10.93 -28.43
C ALA A 157 -4.31 -10.79 -27.77
N LEU A 158 -5.36 -11.28 -28.45
CA LEU A 158 -6.70 -11.34 -27.89
C LEU A 158 -6.78 -12.39 -26.76
N SER A 159 -6.15 -13.55 -26.96
CA SER A 159 -6.03 -14.59 -25.91
C SER A 159 -5.25 -14.07 -24.71
N TRP A 160 -4.23 -13.24 -24.91
CA TRP A 160 -3.50 -12.59 -23.82
C TRP A 160 -4.41 -11.66 -23.02
N ALA A 161 -5.18 -10.78 -23.67
CA ALA A 161 -6.13 -9.89 -22.99
C ALA A 161 -7.22 -10.66 -22.22
N LEU A 162 -7.63 -11.82 -22.74
CA LEU A 162 -8.62 -12.67 -22.11
C LEU A 162 -8.06 -13.37 -20.85
N CYS A 163 -6.84 -13.92 -20.91
CA CYS A 163 -6.25 -14.61 -19.75
C CYS A 163 -5.78 -13.68 -18.62
N SER A 164 -5.50 -12.40 -18.93
CA SER A 164 -5.20 -11.35 -17.93
C SER A 164 -6.44 -10.72 -17.31
N SER A 165 -7.64 -11.03 -17.82
CA SER A 165 -8.89 -10.54 -17.27
C SER A 165 -9.17 -11.15 -15.88
N LYS A 166 -10.01 -10.46 -15.10
CA LYS A 166 -10.45 -10.92 -13.79
C LYS A 166 -11.09 -12.33 -13.88
N LYS A 167 -10.75 -13.18 -12.92
CA LYS A 167 -11.39 -14.49 -12.69
C LYS A 167 -12.90 -14.45 -12.89
N SER A 168 -13.41 -15.34 -13.74
CA SER A 168 -14.84 -15.52 -14.01
C SER A 168 -15.17 -16.98 -14.29
N LYS A 169 -16.47 -17.34 -14.19
CA LYS A 169 -16.88 -18.72 -14.49
C LYS A 169 -16.83 -19.03 -15.99
N VAL A 170 -17.08 -18.02 -16.81
CA VAL A 170 -16.99 -18.12 -18.28
C VAL A 170 -15.57 -18.50 -18.70
N LEU A 171 -14.56 -17.79 -18.20
CA LEU A 171 -13.15 -18.05 -18.52
C LEU A 171 -12.67 -19.38 -17.93
N GLU A 172 -13.08 -19.70 -16.70
CA GLU A 172 -12.75 -20.98 -16.07
C GLU A 172 -13.25 -22.15 -16.92
N ASN A 173 -14.51 -22.11 -17.39
CA ASN A 173 -15.07 -23.15 -18.23
C ASN A 173 -14.36 -23.22 -19.59
N TYR A 174 -14.13 -22.07 -20.24
CA TYR A 174 -13.47 -21.99 -21.54
C TYR A 174 -12.06 -22.58 -21.50
N TYR A 175 -11.22 -22.12 -20.57
CA TYR A 175 -9.85 -22.60 -20.45
C TYR A 175 -9.77 -24.01 -19.88
N SER A 176 -10.68 -24.44 -19.01
CA SER A 176 -10.75 -25.85 -18.60
C SER A 176 -11.02 -26.77 -19.78
N ASN A 177 -11.91 -26.36 -20.70
CA ASN A 177 -12.20 -27.15 -21.89
C ASN A 177 -10.97 -27.28 -22.79
N ILE A 178 -10.25 -26.18 -23.03
CA ILE A 178 -8.99 -26.17 -23.80
C ILE A 178 -7.94 -27.11 -23.16
N LEU A 179 -7.84 -27.12 -21.84
CA LEU A 179 -6.87 -27.98 -21.14
C LEU A 179 -7.27 -29.46 -21.15
N ASN A 180 -8.57 -29.75 -21.33
CA ASN A 180 -9.11 -31.11 -21.38
C ASN A 180 -9.13 -31.72 -22.79
N THR A 181 -9.11 -30.93 -23.86
CA THR A 181 -9.16 -31.41 -25.26
C THR A 181 -7.85 -32.04 -25.76
N GLN A 182 -6.78 -32.01 -24.96
CA GLN A 182 -5.48 -32.65 -25.22
C GLN A 182 -4.67 -32.15 -26.43
N ASP A 183 -5.14 -31.17 -27.19
CA ASP A 183 -4.35 -30.57 -28.26
C ASP A 183 -3.38 -29.52 -27.71
N SER A 184 -2.23 -29.98 -27.22
CA SER A 184 -1.16 -29.10 -26.72
C SER A 184 -0.53 -28.20 -27.77
N LEU A 185 -0.81 -28.44 -29.06
CA LEU A 185 -0.37 -27.60 -30.16
C LEU A 185 -1.38 -26.49 -30.46
N ASP A 186 -2.56 -26.50 -29.82
CA ASP A 186 -3.48 -25.37 -29.86
C ASP A 186 -2.79 -24.15 -29.25
N HIS A 187 -2.66 -23.08 -30.03
CA HIS A 187 -2.09 -21.81 -29.61
C HIS A 187 -2.77 -21.23 -28.36
N LYS A 188 -4.01 -21.64 -28.04
CA LYS A 188 -4.76 -21.21 -26.83
C LYS A 188 -4.25 -21.89 -25.55
N PHE A 189 -3.60 -23.03 -25.68
CA PHE A 189 -3.17 -23.87 -24.56
C PHE A 189 -2.23 -23.14 -23.57
N PRO A 190 -1.19 -22.39 -24.02
CA PRO A 190 -0.36 -21.60 -23.10
C PRO A 190 -1.14 -20.51 -22.37
N PHE A 191 -2.14 -19.88 -23.00
CA PHE A 191 -2.95 -18.85 -22.36
C PHE A 191 -3.89 -19.44 -21.30
N ALA A 192 -4.38 -20.66 -21.53
CA ALA A 192 -5.15 -21.41 -20.55
C ALA A 192 -4.32 -21.70 -19.29
N ILE A 193 -3.08 -22.16 -19.45
CA ILE A 193 -2.14 -22.34 -18.34
C ILE A 193 -1.92 -21.01 -17.59
N PHE A 194 -1.65 -19.94 -18.33
CA PHE A 194 -1.36 -18.64 -17.75
C PHE A 194 -2.54 -18.08 -16.95
N TYR A 195 -3.78 -18.23 -17.45
CA TYR A 195 -5.00 -17.84 -16.73
C TYR A 195 -5.09 -18.46 -15.34
N PHE A 196 -4.89 -19.79 -15.23
CA PHE A 196 -4.95 -20.48 -13.94
C PHE A 196 -3.81 -20.10 -13.00
N ILE A 197 -2.62 -19.80 -13.53
CA ILE A 197 -1.48 -19.37 -12.73
C ILE A 197 -1.71 -17.96 -12.15
N LEU A 198 -2.27 -17.04 -12.93
CA LEU A 198 -2.51 -15.66 -12.49
C LEU A 198 -3.70 -15.53 -11.52
N ASN A 199 -4.76 -16.30 -11.73
CA ASN A 199 -6.05 -16.06 -11.07
C ASN A 199 -6.35 -16.96 -9.86
N TYR A 200 -5.51 -17.95 -9.57
CA TYR A 200 -5.73 -18.90 -8.49
C TYR A 200 -4.53 -18.97 -7.54
N ASN A 201 -4.82 -19.20 -6.26
CA ASN A 201 -3.80 -19.49 -5.27
C ASN A 201 -3.07 -20.81 -5.62
N HIS A 202 -1.93 -21.05 -4.96
CA HIS A 202 -1.08 -22.20 -5.20
C HIS A 202 -1.82 -23.56 -5.15
N GLU A 203 -2.63 -23.79 -4.13
CA GLU A 203 -3.31 -25.08 -3.95
C GLU A 203 -4.31 -25.35 -5.08
N ASP A 204 -5.10 -24.34 -5.43
CA ASP A 204 -6.15 -24.47 -6.45
C ASP A 204 -5.56 -24.61 -7.84
N ARG A 205 -4.55 -23.82 -8.20
CA ARG A 205 -3.91 -23.95 -9.52
C ARG A 205 -3.26 -25.32 -9.71
N MET A 206 -2.70 -25.92 -8.67
CA MET A 206 -2.09 -27.25 -8.78
C MET A 206 -3.13 -28.34 -9.05
N LYS A 207 -4.39 -28.17 -8.61
CA LYS A 207 -5.50 -29.08 -8.96
C LYS A 207 -5.77 -29.07 -10.47
N PHE A 208 -5.59 -27.94 -11.13
CA PHE A 208 -5.76 -27.81 -12.58
C PHE A 208 -4.51 -28.26 -13.36
N LEU A 209 -3.32 -27.85 -12.92
CA LEU A 209 -2.07 -28.07 -13.64
C LEU A 209 -1.55 -29.51 -13.55
N LYS A 210 -1.72 -30.21 -12.42
CA LYS A 210 -1.22 -31.59 -12.26
C LYS A 210 -1.83 -32.57 -13.28
N PRO A 211 -3.16 -32.63 -13.47
CA PRO A 211 -3.75 -33.48 -14.50
C PRO A 211 -3.22 -33.18 -15.90
N ILE A 212 -2.90 -31.93 -16.21
CA ILE A 212 -2.39 -31.52 -17.51
C ILE A 212 -0.97 -32.02 -17.70
N ILE A 213 -0.10 -31.84 -16.70
CA ILE A 213 1.26 -32.37 -16.70
C ILE A 213 1.25 -33.87 -16.96
N ILE A 214 0.39 -34.61 -16.26
CA ILE A 214 0.30 -36.07 -16.35
C ILE A 214 -0.31 -36.51 -17.69
N LYS A 215 -1.38 -35.86 -18.17
CA LYS A 215 -2.14 -36.29 -19.36
C LYS A 215 -1.52 -35.86 -20.67
N VAL A 216 -0.96 -34.66 -20.74
CA VAL A 216 -0.56 -34.01 -22.01
C VAL A 216 0.91 -34.25 -22.32
N PHE A 217 1.71 -34.66 -21.32
CA PHE A 217 3.14 -34.95 -21.38
C PHE A 217 3.91 -34.35 -22.57
N ASN A 218 3.81 -33.03 -22.70
CA ASN A 218 4.49 -32.24 -23.73
C ASN A 218 5.55 -31.38 -23.04
N LYS A 219 6.81 -31.50 -23.47
CA LYS A 219 7.94 -30.68 -23.01
C LYS A 219 7.60 -29.18 -23.02
N GLU A 220 6.82 -28.74 -24.01
CA GLU A 220 6.41 -27.36 -24.21
C GLU A 220 5.34 -26.92 -23.20
N ALA A 221 4.45 -27.82 -22.79
CA ALA A 221 3.50 -27.56 -21.72
C ALA A 221 4.21 -27.34 -20.38
N ILE A 222 5.15 -28.22 -20.03
CA ILE A 222 5.94 -28.11 -18.78
C ILE A 222 6.79 -26.83 -18.80
N ALA A 223 7.45 -26.56 -19.92
CA ALA A 223 8.17 -25.31 -20.19
C ALA A 223 7.31 -24.07 -19.93
N ASN A 224 6.11 -24.02 -20.52
CA ASN A 224 5.20 -22.89 -20.38
C ASN A 224 4.70 -22.76 -18.94
N ILE A 225 4.36 -23.87 -18.27
CA ILE A 225 3.98 -23.87 -16.85
C ILE A 225 5.09 -23.25 -16.00
N LEU A 226 6.34 -23.70 -16.15
CA LEU A 226 7.49 -23.18 -15.40
C LEU A 226 7.76 -21.69 -15.73
N ARG A 227 7.70 -21.31 -17.00
CA ARG A 227 7.86 -19.90 -17.42
C ARG A 227 6.78 -18.98 -16.85
N TYR A 228 5.55 -19.46 -16.75
CA TYR A 228 4.45 -18.64 -16.24
C TYR A 228 4.42 -18.59 -14.72
N LEU A 229 4.76 -19.70 -14.07
CA LEU A 229 5.08 -19.75 -12.66
C LEU A 229 6.10 -18.68 -12.27
N ALA A 230 7.10 -18.56 -13.14
CA ALA A 230 8.18 -17.63 -12.99
C ALA A 230 7.75 -16.17 -13.10
N VAL A 231 6.99 -15.85 -14.14
CA VAL A 231 6.42 -14.52 -14.34
C VAL A 231 5.51 -14.10 -13.17
N ALA A 232 4.84 -15.05 -12.53
CA ALA A 232 3.95 -14.79 -11.39
C ALA A 232 4.70 -14.61 -10.04
N ASP A 233 6.04 -14.69 -10.01
CA ASP A 233 6.88 -14.70 -8.79
C ASP A 233 6.41 -15.73 -7.73
N ASP A 234 5.79 -16.83 -8.17
CA ASP A 234 5.31 -17.87 -7.26
C ASP A 234 6.42 -18.87 -6.94
N LYS A 235 7.35 -18.43 -6.09
CA LYS A 235 8.48 -19.26 -5.63
C LYS A 235 8.01 -20.54 -4.93
N LYS A 236 6.92 -20.48 -4.17
CA LYS A 236 6.36 -21.63 -3.45
C LYS A 236 5.81 -22.66 -4.44
N GLY A 237 5.02 -22.22 -5.42
CA GLY A 237 4.48 -23.12 -6.43
C GLY A 237 5.52 -23.67 -7.38
N THR A 238 6.53 -22.87 -7.73
CA THR A 238 7.69 -23.35 -8.49
C THR A 238 8.40 -24.45 -7.71
N THR A 239 8.74 -24.21 -6.45
CA THR A 239 9.42 -25.18 -5.58
C THR A 239 8.59 -26.44 -5.36
N ALA A 240 7.28 -26.31 -5.12
CA ALA A 240 6.39 -27.46 -4.91
C ALA A 240 6.25 -28.31 -6.18
N LEU A 241 6.15 -27.68 -7.35
CA LEU A 241 6.10 -28.38 -8.63
C LEU A 241 7.42 -29.13 -8.92
N LEU A 242 8.57 -28.49 -8.67
CA LEU A 242 9.89 -29.11 -8.84
C LEU A 242 10.19 -30.23 -7.83
N ASN A 243 9.42 -30.31 -6.74
CA ASN A 243 9.46 -31.40 -5.77
C ASN A 243 8.32 -32.42 -5.97
N ASP A 244 7.53 -32.29 -7.04
CA ASP A 244 6.41 -33.20 -7.27
C ASP A 244 6.91 -34.54 -7.80
N SER A 245 6.73 -35.60 -7.00
CA SER A 245 7.22 -36.93 -7.34
C SER A 245 6.59 -37.53 -8.60
N GLU A 246 5.36 -37.13 -8.96
CA GLU A 246 4.72 -37.62 -10.19
C GLU A 246 5.31 -36.94 -11.41
N LEU A 247 5.56 -35.62 -11.34
CA LEU A 247 6.30 -34.90 -12.37
C LEU A 247 7.69 -35.51 -12.58
N LEU A 248 8.41 -35.84 -11.51
CA LEU A 248 9.74 -36.45 -11.59
C LEU A 248 9.69 -37.86 -12.19
N LYS A 249 8.71 -38.70 -11.80
CA LYS A 249 8.49 -40.00 -12.44
C LYS A 249 8.21 -39.86 -13.94
N LEU A 250 7.47 -38.81 -14.31
CA LEU A 250 7.22 -38.46 -15.70
C LEU A 250 8.53 -38.07 -16.40
N ILE A 251 9.31 -37.14 -15.86
CA ILE A 251 10.61 -36.75 -16.43
C ILE A 251 11.55 -37.98 -16.53
N ASN A 252 11.49 -38.90 -15.56
CA ASN A 252 12.20 -40.17 -15.57
C ASN A 252 11.72 -41.16 -16.64
N SER A 253 10.47 -41.10 -17.11
CA SER A 253 10.04 -41.97 -18.21
C SER A 253 10.71 -41.59 -19.54
N PHE A 254 11.19 -40.35 -19.70
CA PHE A 254 12.04 -39.94 -20.83
C PHE A 254 13.47 -40.48 -20.76
N HIS A 255 13.96 -40.91 -19.59
CA HIS A 255 15.33 -41.44 -19.46
C HIS A 255 15.58 -42.68 -20.34
N GLY A 256 14.51 -43.39 -20.76
CA GLY A 256 14.61 -44.62 -21.52
C GLY A 256 14.88 -44.45 -23.03
N GLU A 257 14.68 -43.26 -23.62
CA GLU A 257 14.67 -43.13 -25.09
C GLU A 257 15.77 -42.25 -25.69
N ASP A 258 16.31 -41.24 -25.00
CA ASP A 258 17.35 -40.37 -25.58
C ASP A 258 18.02 -39.46 -24.53
N SER A 259 19.24 -39.80 -24.09
CA SER A 259 20.00 -38.99 -23.12
C SER A 259 20.23 -37.55 -23.56
N GLU A 260 20.26 -37.30 -24.87
CA GLU A 260 20.51 -35.97 -25.43
C GLU A 260 19.28 -35.05 -25.31
N LYS A 261 18.07 -35.61 -25.51
CA LYS A 261 16.81 -34.87 -25.33
C LYS A 261 16.60 -34.47 -23.89
N LEU A 262 16.94 -35.37 -22.97
CA LEU A 262 16.88 -35.09 -21.54
C LEU A 262 17.83 -33.94 -21.16
N ASN A 263 19.08 -33.98 -21.64
CA ASN A 263 20.04 -32.90 -21.36
C ASN A 263 19.58 -31.56 -21.94
N ARG A 264 18.99 -31.54 -23.14
CA ARG A 264 18.39 -30.32 -23.71
C ARG A 264 17.22 -29.80 -22.87
N PHE A 265 16.36 -30.69 -22.36
CA PHE A 265 15.26 -30.31 -21.48
C PHE A 265 15.75 -29.76 -20.14
N LYS A 266 16.78 -30.38 -19.53
CA LYS A 266 17.44 -29.90 -18.30
C LYS A 266 18.05 -28.51 -18.49
N HIS A 267 18.80 -28.33 -19.59
CA HIS A 267 19.40 -27.04 -19.95
C HIS A 267 18.33 -25.95 -20.10
N TYR A 268 17.23 -26.30 -20.76
CA TYR A 268 16.11 -25.40 -20.98
C TYR A 268 15.36 -25.02 -19.69
N ILE A 269 15.11 -25.98 -18.80
CA ILE A 269 14.53 -25.71 -17.47
C ILE A 269 15.45 -24.80 -16.65
N SER A 270 16.75 -25.07 -16.65
CA SER A 270 17.74 -24.27 -15.91
C SER A 270 17.75 -22.82 -16.38
N TYR A 271 17.72 -22.62 -17.70
CA TYR A 271 17.62 -21.31 -18.31
C TYR A 271 16.36 -20.55 -17.85
N ILE A 272 15.18 -21.20 -17.89
CA ILE A 272 13.93 -20.58 -17.44
C ILE A 272 13.98 -20.21 -15.96
N LEU A 273 14.56 -21.06 -15.12
CA LEU A 273 14.50 -20.90 -13.67
C LEU A 273 15.57 -19.96 -13.09
N LYS A 274 16.62 -19.63 -13.85
CA LYS A 274 17.70 -18.72 -13.44
C LYS A 274 17.17 -17.38 -12.91
N ASP A 275 16.13 -16.86 -13.56
CA ASP A 275 15.61 -15.49 -13.30
C ASP A 275 14.51 -15.44 -12.23
N VAL A 276 14.20 -16.57 -11.58
CA VAL A 276 12.88 -16.79 -10.96
C VAL A 276 12.97 -17.14 -9.49
N VAL A 277 13.86 -18.07 -9.18
CA VAL A 277 14.03 -18.61 -7.85
C VAL A 277 15.50 -18.46 -7.51
N ALA A 278 15.80 -18.06 -6.27
CA ALA A 278 17.18 -17.99 -5.81
C ALA A 278 17.88 -19.33 -6.09
N LEU A 279 18.98 -19.29 -6.82
CA LEU A 279 19.70 -20.46 -7.33
C LEU A 279 19.91 -21.55 -6.25
N GLU A 280 20.16 -21.14 -5.02
CA GLU A 280 20.32 -22.03 -3.86
C GLU A 280 19.07 -22.84 -3.51
N SER A 281 17.89 -22.22 -3.57
CA SER A 281 16.63 -22.91 -3.29
C SER A 281 16.28 -23.92 -4.38
N LEU A 282 16.67 -23.68 -5.64
CA LEU A 282 16.52 -24.64 -6.74
C LEU A 282 17.38 -25.90 -6.53
N LYS A 283 18.65 -25.73 -6.11
CA LYS A 283 19.57 -26.84 -5.80
C LYS A 283 19.00 -27.80 -4.74
N SER A 284 18.14 -27.30 -3.87
CA SER A 284 17.52 -28.11 -2.81
C SER A 284 16.34 -28.99 -3.28
N THR A 285 15.81 -28.73 -4.48
CA THR A 285 14.63 -29.43 -5.00
C THR A 285 14.99 -30.81 -5.54
N LEU A 286 14.03 -31.74 -5.49
CA LEU A 286 14.20 -33.11 -5.97
C LEU A 286 14.62 -33.16 -7.44
N LEU A 287 14.08 -32.29 -8.31
CA LEU A 287 14.51 -32.21 -9.70
C LEU A 287 16.02 -31.95 -9.84
N PHE A 288 16.61 -31.07 -9.03
CA PHE A 288 18.04 -30.77 -9.17
C PHE A 288 18.92 -31.80 -8.48
N LYS A 289 18.44 -32.40 -7.37
CA LYS A 289 19.13 -33.49 -6.66
C LYS A 289 19.20 -34.77 -7.46
N ASP A 290 18.11 -35.17 -8.11
CA ASP A 290 17.99 -36.47 -8.78
C ASP A 290 18.66 -36.46 -10.17
N TYR A 291 18.91 -35.30 -10.75
CA TYR A 291 19.29 -35.17 -12.16
C TYR A 291 20.62 -34.46 -12.44
N ASP A 292 21.35 -34.06 -11.40
CA ASP A 292 22.67 -33.42 -11.51
C ASP A 292 22.70 -32.32 -12.58
N ILE A 293 21.72 -31.40 -12.50
CA ILE A 293 21.55 -30.35 -13.49
C ILE A 293 22.67 -29.32 -13.30
N PRO A 294 23.57 -29.11 -14.29
CA PRO A 294 24.70 -28.22 -14.13
C PRO A 294 24.20 -26.78 -13.98
N MET A 295 24.43 -26.21 -12.80
CA MET A 295 24.07 -24.83 -12.47
C MET A 295 25.19 -23.83 -12.80
N GLU A 296 26.40 -24.32 -13.11
CA GLU A 296 27.64 -23.54 -13.09
C GLU A 296 27.96 -22.81 -14.40
N GLU A 297 27.27 -23.07 -15.52
CA GLU A 297 27.63 -22.51 -16.83
C GLU A 297 26.81 -21.27 -17.25
N TYR A 298 25.89 -20.76 -16.42
CA TYR A 298 24.95 -19.72 -16.84
C TYR A 298 25.24 -18.32 -16.31
N VAL A 299 26.47 -18.05 -15.88
CA VAL A 299 26.92 -16.69 -15.56
C VAL A 299 27.55 -16.09 -16.83
N TYR A 300 26.74 -15.41 -17.61
CA TYR A 300 27.19 -14.40 -18.59
C TYR A 300 26.55 -13.08 -18.22
#